data_AF-A0A952Y4M7-F1
#
_entry.id   AF-A0A952Y4M7-F1
#
_cell.length_a   1.000
_cell.length_b   1.000
_cell.length_c   1.000
_cell.angle_alpha   90.00
_cell.angle_beta   90.00
_cell.angle_gamma   90.00
#
_symmetry.space_group_name_H-M   'P 1'
#
loop_
_entity.id
_entity.type
_entity.pdbx_description
1 polymer ?
#
loop_
_entity_poly.entity_id
_entity_poly.type
_entity_poly.pdbx_seq_one_letter_code
_entity_poly.pdbx_strand_id
1 'polypeptide(L)'
;MPPAAPVRLPTDPTPLTAHALVRARQRGIDLEALACLLGYGRRHHDHRGAEIVTFDRAALDQVARREPRATWRKAIEASTLYAVLGPDGCVITTGHRWRRVIRDRSLASLRPGRSRRPRDVRFVTQSGFPA
;
A
#
# COMPACT_ATOMS: atom_id res chain seq x y z
N MET A 1 11.84 -33.59 -1.97
CA MET A 1 11.25 -32.24 -1.95
C MET A 1 12.37 -31.21 -2.01
N PRO A 2 12.50 -30.41 -3.08
CA PRO A 2 13.47 -29.32 -3.08
C PRO A 2 12.96 -28.16 -2.20
N PRO A 3 13.82 -27.46 -1.45
CA PRO A 3 13.45 -26.22 -0.80
C PRO A 3 13.13 -25.16 -1.85
N ALA A 4 12.07 -24.38 -1.62
CA ALA A 4 11.65 -23.30 -2.49
C ALA A 4 12.87 -22.43 -2.86
N ALA A 5 13.12 -22.28 -4.16
CA ALA A 5 14.20 -21.46 -4.68
C ALA A 5 14.20 -20.08 -4.02
N PRO A 6 15.38 -19.51 -3.68
CA PRO A 6 15.44 -18.13 -3.24
C PRO A 6 14.89 -17.28 -4.38
N VAL A 7 13.71 -16.71 -4.19
CA VAL A 7 13.13 -15.71 -5.08
C VAL A 7 14.21 -14.67 -5.30
N ARG A 8 14.75 -14.60 -6.52
CA ARG A 8 15.66 -13.55 -6.95
C ARG A 8 14.97 -12.24 -6.62
N LEU A 9 15.50 -11.53 -5.64
CA LEU A 9 15.15 -10.15 -5.38
C LEU A 9 15.56 -9.37 -6.63
N PRO A 10 14.65 -8.72 -7.36
CA PRO A 10 15.08 -7.71 -8.31
C PRO A 10 15.73 -6.61 -7.47
N THR A 11 17.06 -6.58 -7.51
CA THR A 11 17.91 -5.52 -6.95
C THR A 11 17.83 -4.24 -7.78
N ASP A 12 17.04 -4.23 -8.85
CA ASP A 12 16.75 -3.03 -9.62
C ASP A 12 15.69 -2.20 -8.90
N PRO A 13 15.88 -0.87 -8.80
CA PRO A 13 14.87 0.02 -8.26
C PRO A 13 13.62 -0.14 -9.10
N THR A 14 12.64 -0.85 -8.55
CA THR A 14 11.37 -1.11 -9.22
C THR A 14 10.81 0.22 -9.73
N PRO A 15 10.65 0.42 -11.05
CA PRO A 15 10.31 1.73 -11.56
C PRO A 15 8.98 2.19 -10.99
N LEU A 16 9.02 3.32 -10.25
CA LEU A 16 7.82 3.97 -9.76
C LEU A 16 7.14 4.68 -10.91
N THR A 17 5.85 4.40 -11.11
CA THR A 17 5.05 5.20 -12.03
C THR A 17 4.87 6.62 -11.48
N ALA A 18 4.65 7.60 -12.37
CA ALA A 18 4.32 8.97 -11.97
C ALA A 18 3.11 9.02 -11.02
N HIS A 19 2.12 8.15 -11.23
CA HIS A 19 0.97 8.00 -10.34
C HIS A 19 1.40 7.57 -8.93
N ALA A 20 2.24 6.54 -8.81
CA ALA A 20 2.71 6.06 -7.52
C ALA A 20 3.53 7.12 -6.77
N LEU A 21 4.38 7.88 -7.47
CA LEU A 21 5.16 8.95 -6.86
C LEU A 21 4.26 10.08 -6.31
N VAL A 22 3.27 10.51 -7.08
CA VAL A 22 2.30 11.52 -6.64
C VAL A 22 1.54 11.02 -5.41
N ARG A 23 1.11 9.76 -5.40
CA ARG A 23 0.42 9.15 -4.27
C ARG A 23 1.30 9.01 -3.03
N ALA A 24 2.58 8.68 -3.20
CA ALA A 24 3.55 8.61 -2.12
C ALA A 24 3.68 9.97 -1.43
N ARG A 25 3.88 11.04 -2.22
CA ARG A 25 3.97 12.42 -1.73
C ARG A 25 2.70 12.88 -1.01
N GLN A 26 1.54 12.67 -1.63
CA GLN A 26 0.24 13.05 -1.04
C GLN A 26 -0.05 12.37 0.31
N ARG A 27 0.61 11.24 0.58
CA ARG A 27 0.38 10.41 1.77
C ARG A 27 1.52 10.51 2.78
N GLY A 28 2.54 11.34 2.52
CA GLY A 28 3.72 11.43 3.38
C GLY A 28 4.52 10.13 3.47
N ILE A 29 4.51 9.33 2.41
CA ILE A 29 5.25 8.06 2.36
C ILE A 29 6.72 8.38 2.12
N ASP A 30 7.56 7.95 3.06
CA ASP A 30 9.02 7.98 2.92
C ASP A 30 9.48 7.02 1.81
N LEU A 31 10.26 7.53 0.87
CA LEU A 31 10.71 6.76 -0.30
C LEU A 31 11.78 5.72 0.04
N GLU A 32 12.58 5.92 1.09
CA GLU A 32 13.53 4.92 1.57
C GLU A 32 12.79 3.75 2.22
N ALA A 33 11.75 4.04 3.00
CA ALA A 33 10.88 3.01 3.55
C ALA A 33 10.16 2.22 2.45
N LEU A 34 9.76 2.89 1.36
CA LEU A 34 9.20 2.23 0.19
C LEU A 34 10.23 1.36 -0.55
N ALA A 35 11.46 1.83 -0.72
CA ALA A 35 12.54 1.03 -1.31
C ALA A 35 12.82 -0.21 -0.45
N CYS A 36 12.85 -0.04 0.88
CA CYS A 36 13.00 -1.13 1.84
C CYS A 36 11.84 -2.15 1.72
N LEU A 37 10.61 -1.66 1.56
CA LEU A 37 9.44 -2.52 1.33
C LEU A 37 9.59 -3.34 0.05
N LEU A 38 10.06 -2.74 -1.04
CA LEU A 38 10.21 -3.43 -2.33
C LEU A 38 11.35 -4.46 -2.30
N GLY A 39 12.41 -4.19 -1.54
CA GLY A 39 13.58 -5.07 -1.41
C GLY A 39 13.40 -6.23 -0.42
N TYR A 40 12.65 -6.03 0.67
CA TYR A 40 12.51 -7.03 1.74
C TYR A 40 11.09 -7.52 1.96
N GLY A 41 10.09 -6.79 1.48
CA GLY A 41 8.69 -7.08 1.72
C GLY A 41 8.22 -8.37 1.05
N ARG A 42 7.17 -8.95 1.61
CA ARG A 42 6.56 -10.16 1.08
C ARG A 42 5.62 -9.82 -0.08
N ARG A 43 5.87 -10.45 -1.23
CA ARG A 43 5.04 -10.37 -2.44
C ARG A 43 3.88 -11.34 -2.37
N HIS A 44 2.71 -10.90 -2.80
CA HIS A 44 1.52 -11.72 -2.94
C HIS A 44 0.85 -11.45 -4.28
N HIS A 45 0.67 -12.49 -5.09
CA HIS A 45 -0.05 -12.38 -6.35
C HIS A 45 -1.56 -12.34 -6.06
N ASP A 46 -2.21 -11.25 -6.45
CA ASP A 46 -3.67 -11.23 -6.63
C ASP A 46 -3.90 -11.95 -7.97
N HIS A 47 -4.71 -13.00 -8.00
CA HIS A 47 -4.91 -13.96 -9.10
C HIS A 47 -5.39 -13.36 -10.44
N ARG A 48 -5.27 -12.03 -10.61
CA ARG A 48 -5.58 -11.20 -11.76
C ARG A 48 -4.37 -10.43 -12.31
N GLY A 49 -3.14 -10.87 -11.98
CA GLY A 49 -1.90 -10.35 -12.57
C GLY A 49 -1.28 -9.14 -11.86
N ALA A 50 -1.74 -8.78 -10.67
CA ALA A 50 -1.15 -7.72 -9.85
C ALA A 50 -0.45 -8.33 -8.63
N GLU A 51 0.66 -7.74 -8.21
CA GLU A 51 1.38 -8.14 -6.99
C GLU A 51 1.20 -7.09 -5.90
N ILE A 52 0.91 -7.54 -4.68
CA ILE A 52 0.86 -6.69 -3.50
C ILE A 52 2.07 -7.01 -2.63
N VAL A 53 2.86 -6.00 -2.30
CA VAL A 53 4.00 -6.09 -1.39
C VAL A 53 3.65 -5.44 -0.07
N THR A 54 3.89 -6.18 1.02
CA THR A 54 3.65 -5.75 2.39
C THR A 54 4.82 -6.15 3.29
N PHE A 55 5.06 -5.39 4.36
CA PHE A 55 5.94 -5.85 5.43
C PHE A 55 5.26 -6.94 6.26
N ASP A 56 5.97 -8.05 6.46
CA ASP A 56 5.65 -9.04 7.47
C ASP A 56 6.80 -9.12 8.50
N ARG A 57 6.60 -9.96 9.53
CA ARG A 57 7.60 -10.09 10.59
C ARG A 57 8.94 -10.61 10.05
N ALA A 58 8.93 -11.55 9.11
CA ALA A 58 10.14 -12.11 8.52
C ALA A 58 10.93 -11.07 7.71
N ALA A 59 10.23 -10.22 6.95
CA ALA A 59 10.80 -9.10 6.23
C ALA A 59 11.46 -8.10 7.18
N LEU A 60 10.77 -7.71 8.25
CA LEU A 60 11.32 -6.79 9.25
C LEU A 60 12.54 -7.38 9.97
N ASP A 61 12.52 -8.67 10.29
CA ASP A 61 13.67 -9.38 10.88
C ASP A 61 14.84 -9.45 9.89
N GLN A 62 14.57 -9.56 8.59
CA GLN A 62 15.60 -9.54 7.55
C GLN A 62 16.23 -8.15 7.40
N VAL A 63 15.43 -7.09 7.45
CA VAL A 63 15.91 -5.70 7.49
C VAL A 63 16.79 -5.49 8.73
N ALA A 64 16.36 -5.96 9.90
CA ALA A 64 17.12 -5.84 11.15
C ALA A 64 18.52 -6.47 11.07
N ARG A 65 18.66 -7.56 10.30
CA ARG A 65 19.92 -8.29 10.14
C ARG A 65 20.86 -7.67 9.10
N ARG A 66 20.32 -6.98 8.09
CA ARG A 66 21.07 -6.56 6.90
C ARG A 66 21.29 -5.06 6.80
N GLU A 67 20.41 -4.28 7.42
CA GLU A 67 20.42 -2.83 7.32
C GLU A 67 20.76 -2.17 8.66
N PRO A 68 21.26 -0.92 8.64
CA PRO A 68 21.45 -0.13 9.85
C PRO A 68 20.16 0.04 10.66
N ARG A 69 20.33 0.24 11.97
CA ARG A 69 19.20 0.41 12.91
C ARG A 69 18.26 1.56 12.53
N ALA A 70 18.76 2.61 11.87
CA ALA A 70 17.94 3.71 11.37
C ALA A 70 16.95 3.25 10.28
N THR A 71 17.42 2.49 9.29
CA THR A 71 16.61 1.90 8.22
C THR A 71 15.58 0.91 8.78
N TRP A 72 15.99 0.08 9.74
CA TRP A 72 15.08 -0.83 10.43
C TRP A 72 13.95 -0.10 11.18
N ARG A 73 14.25 1.01 11.87
CA ARG A 73 13.23 1.84 12.51
C ARG A 73 12.23 2.39 11.49
N LYS A 74 12.71 2.93 10.37
CA LYS A 74 11.84 3.40 9.28
C LYS A 74 10.95 2.29 8.74
N ALA A 75 11.48 1.07 8.58
CA ALA A 75 10.70 -0.08 8.14
C ALA A 75 9.61 -0.49 9.14
N ILE A 76 9.88 -0.41 10.45
CA ILE A 76 8.88 -0.66 11.49
C ILE A 76 7.79 0.41 11.50
N GLU A 77 8.17 1.68 11.45
CA GLU A 77 7.23 2.80 11.37
C GLU A 77 6.36 2.69 10.11
N ALA A 78 6.96 2.23 9.01
CA ALA A 78 6.30 1.93 7.75
C ALA A 78 5.72 0.50 7.66
N SER A 79 5.56 -0.23 8.76
CA SER A 79 5.02 -1.61 8.74
C SER A 79 3.59 -1.71 8.18
N THR A 80 2.87 -0.58 8.14
CA THR A 80 1.56 -0.46 7.51
C THR A 80 1.64 -0.07 6.03
N LEU A 81 2.82 0.14 5.46
CA LEU A 81 2.99 0.48 4.05
C LEU A 81 2.70 -0.74 3.18
N TYR A 82 2.03 -0.50 2.05
CA TYR A 82 1.89 -1.48 0.98
C TYR A 82 2.16 -0.84 -0.37
N ALA A 83 2.66 -1.66 -1.29
CA ALA A 83 2.84 -1.31 -2.69
C ALA A 83 2.08 -2.30 -3.57
N VAL A 84 1.48 -1.80 -4.64
CA VAL A 84 0.83 -2.61 -5.68
C VAL A 84 1.65 -2.48 -6.94
N LEU A 85 2.12 -3.62 -7.44
CA LEU A 85 2.88 -3.74 -8.66
C LEU A 85 1.98 -4.28 -9.76
N GLY A 86 2.18 -3.76 -10.97
CA GLY A 86 1.56 -4.29 -12.17
C GLY A 86 2.22 -5.59 -12.64
N PRO A 87 1.68 -6.20 -13.70
CA PRO A 87 2.26 -7.38 -14.34
C PRO A 87 3.69 -7.12 -14.85
N ASP A 88 4.01 -5.87 -15.21
CA ASP A 88 5.35 -5.46 -15.66
C ASP A 88 6.35 -5.23 -14.52
N GLY A 89 5.93 -5.49 -13.26
CA GLY A 89 6.72 -5.20 -12.07
C GLY A 89 6.74 -3.72 -11.67
N CYS A 90 6.19 -2.79 -12.45
CA CYS A 90 6.13 -1.37 -12.09
C CYS A 90 5.22 -1.09 -10.89
N VAL A 91 5.60 -0.17 -10.00
CA VAL A 91 4.75 0.23 -8.88
C VAL A 91 3.62 1.13 -9.39
N ILE A 92 2.39 0.63 -9.35
CA ILE A 92 1.18 1.34 -9.77
C ILE A 92 0.66 2.24 -8.64
N THR A 93 0.73 1.78 -7.39
CA THR A 93 0.19 2.53 -6.25
C THR A 93 0.85 2.14 -4.94
N THR A 94 0.95 3.11 -4.02
CA THR A 94 1.44 2.93 -2.65
C THR A 94 0.48 3.54 -1.64
N GLY A 95 0.47 3.03 -0.40
CA GLY A 95 -0.43 3.54 0.63
C GLY A 95 -0.15 3.03 2.04
N HIS A 96 -0.66 3.74 3.05
CA HIS A 96 -0.70 3.27 4.43
C HIS A 96 -1.95 2.43 4.68
N ARG A 97 -1.78 1.41 5.52
CA ARG A 97 -2.78 0.40 5.85
C ARG A 97 -3.35 0.67 7.24
N TRP A 98 -4.49 1.37 7.30
CA TRP A 98 -5.23 1.53 8.56
C TRP A 98 -6.07 0.30 8.97
N ARG A 99 -6.21 -0.70 8.09
CA ARG A 99 -6.92 -1.97 8.36
C ARG A 99 -6.26 -3.14 7.64
N ARG A 100 -6.38 -4.36 8.19
CA ARG A 100 -5.78 -5.58 7.61
C ARG A 100 -6.19 -5.73 6.14
N VAL A 101 -5.23 -5.78 5.20
CA VAL A 101 -5.48 -6.12 3.79
C VAL A 101 -6.09 -7.52 3.78
N ILE A 102 -7.37 -7.60 3.42
CA ILE A 102 -8.03 -8.87 3.12
C ILE A 102 -7.36 -9.38 1.85
N ARG A 103 -6.75 -10.56 1.96
CA ARG A 103 -5.90 -11.18 0.94
C ARG A 103 -6.66 -11.46 -0.35
N ASP A 104 -7.97 -11.59 -0.23
CA ASP A 104 -8.88 -11.82 -1.33
C ASP A 104 -9.73 -10.56 -1.61
N ARG A 105 -9.58 -10.01 -2.81
CA ARG A 105 -10.36 -8.86 -3.29
C ARG A 105 -11.74 -9.28 -3.82
N SER A 106 -12.02 -10.57 -4.04
CA SER A 106 -13.38 -11.07 -4.27
C SER A 106 -14.29 -10.78 -3.05
N LEU A 107 -13.69 -10.75 -1.86
CA LEU A 107 -14.31 -10.32 -0.61
C LEU A 107 -14.34 -8.79 -0.45
N ALA A 108 -13.98 -8.02 -1.48
CA ALA A 108 -14.06 -6.56 -1.41
C ALA A 108 -15.51 -6.05 -1.25
N SER A 109 -16.49 -6.84 -1.69
CA SER A 109 -17.92 -6.61 -1.45
C SER A 109 -18.32 -6.78 0.02
N LEU A 110 -17.61 -7.63 0.78
CA LEU A 110 -17.79 -7.80 2.23
C LEU A 110 -17.10 -6.69 3.05
N ARG A 111 -16.44 -5.73 2.39
CA ARG A 111 -15.95 -4.55 3.09
C ARG A 111 -17.16 -3.82 3.68
N PRO A 112 -17.17 -3.49 4.97
CA PRO A 112 -18.15 -2.55 5.50
C PRO A 112 -18.00 -1.27 4.69
N GLY A 113 -18.97 -1.01 3.81
CA GLY A 113 -19.00 0.22 3.04
C GLY A 113 -18.89 1.38 4.01
N ARG A 114 -18.10 2.40 3.67
CA ARG A 114 -18.16 3.69 4.34
C ARG A 114 -19.64 4.09 4.28
N SER A 115 -20.32 4.08 5.43
CA SER A 115 -21.67 4.62 5.56
C SER A 115 -21.62 6.00 4.91
N ARG A 116 -22.21 6.11 3.71
CA ARG A 116 -22.55 7.39 3.15
C ARG A 116 -23.67 7.86 4.08
N ARG A 117 -23.32 8.59 5.14
CA ARG A 117 -24.32 9.40 5.81
C ARG A 117 -24.93 10.26 4.70
N PRO A 118 -26.25 10.19 4.47
CA PRO A 118 -26.87 11.10 3.52
C PRO A 118 -26.49 12.52 3.94
N ARG A 119 -26.03 13.33 2.99
CA ARG A 119 -25.90 14.77 3.21
C ARG A 119 -27.29 15.25 3.57
N ASP A 120 -27.46 15.82 4.76
CA ASP A 120 -28.62 16.64 5.06
C ASP A 120 -28.64 17.77 4.03
N VAL A 121 -29.55 17.64 3.07
CA VAL A 121 -29.90 18.71 2.15
C VAL A 121 -30.74 19.67 2.98
N ARG A 122 -30.11 20.65 3.61
CA ARG A 122 -30.82 21.81 4.13
C ARG A 122 -31.44 22.52 2.93
N PHE A 123 -32.74 22.34 2.74
CA PHE A 123 -33.52 23.15 1.82
C PHE A 123 -33.42 24.60 2.29
N VAL A 124 -32.67 25.41 1.54
CA VAL A 124 -32.73 26.87 1.62
C VAL A 124 -34.06 27.26 0.98
N THR A 125 -35.06 27.59 1.80
CA THR A 125 -36.25 28.29 1.33
C THR A 125 -35.87 29.76 1.14
N GLN A 126 -35.58 30.14 -0.11
CA GLN A 126 -35.73 31.52 -0.56
C GLN A 126 -37.13 31.68 -1.17
N SER A 127 -37.94 32.52 -0.54
CA SER A 127 -39.08 33.25 -1.10
C SER A 127 -39.58 34.12 0.05
N GLY A 128 -39.59 35.44 0.04
CA GLY A 128 -39.74 36.40 -1.04
C GLY A 128 -40.58 37.53 -0.42
N PHE A 129 -40.12 38.77 -0.52
CA PHE A 129 -40.88 39.97 -0.18
C PHE A 129 -42.25 39.98 -0.89
N PRO A 130 -43.26 40.65 -0.32
CA PRO A 130 -43.64 41.90 -0.96
C PRO A 130 -44.03 43.06 -0.03
N ALA A 131 -43.78 44.26 -0.58
CA ALA A 131 -44.35 45.59 -0.38
C ALA A 131 -44.49 46.17 1.04
#